data_AF-I1PWQ4-F1
#
_entry.id   AF-I1PWQ4-F1
#
_cell.length_a   1.000
_cell.length_b   1.000
_cell.length_c   1.000
_cell.angle_alpha   90.00
_cell.angle_beta   90.00
_cell.angle_gamma   90.00
#
_symmetry.space_group_name_H-M   'P 1'
#
loop_
_entity.id
_entity.type
_entity.pdbx_description
1 polymer ?
#
loop_
_entity_poly.entity_id
_entity_poly.type
_entity_poly.pdbx_seq_one_letter_code
_entity_poly.pdbx_strand_id
1 'polypeptide(L)' 'TDWWMKARMAFRTGYRSIFDSVFALTCWLLWEERNARVFEQKFRSIEQLVQNIKEEVIVWKTAGVFTTCNSEIT' A
#
# COMPACT_ATOMS: atom_id res chain seq x y z
N THR A 1 9.08 -17.32 -6.15
CA THR A 1 8.91 -16.79 -4.77
C THR A 1 9.98 -15.77 -4.41
N ASP A 2 11.14 -15.82 -5.06
CA ASP A 2 12.29 -14.94 -4.80
C ASP A 2 12.06 -13.44 -5.01
N TRP A 3 11.22 -13.04 -5.97
CA TRP A 3 11.06 -11.62 -6.33
C TRP A 3 10.51 -10.79 -5.17
N TRP A 4 9.53 -11.34 -4.43
CA TRP A 4 8.91 -10.66 -3.29
C TRP A 4 9.91 -10.48 -2.16
N MET A 5 10.65 -11.55 -1.85
CA MET A 5 11.71 -11.51 -0.84
C MET A 5 12.80 -10.50 -1.23
N LYS A 6 13.22 -10.46 -2.50
CA LYS A 6 14.19 -9.47 -3.01
C LYS A 6 13.66 -8.03 -2.88
N ALA A 7 12.41 -7.77 -3.28
CA ALA A 7 11.78 -6.46 -3.16
C ALA A 7 11.67 -6.03 -1.69
N ARG A 8 11.22 -6.91 -0.80
CA ARG A 8 11.11 -6.67 0.64
C ARG A 8 12.46 -6.44 1.29
N MET A 9 13.48 -7.21 0.91
CA MET A 9 14.85 -7.06 1.43
C MET A 9 15.54 -5.76 1.00
N ALA A 10 15.07 -5.10 -0.06
CA ALA A 10 15.54 -3.77 -0.46
C ALA A 10 15.21 -2.69 0.60
N PHE A 11 14.25 -2.95 1.49
CA PHE A 11 13.91 -2.06 2.60
C PHE A 11 14.66 -2.45 3.88
N ARG A 12 15.03 -1.43 4.68
CA ARG A 12 15.57 -1.66 6.04
C ARG A 12 14.55 -2.44 6.86
N THR A 13 15.02 -3.27 7.80
CA THR A 13 14.19 -4.23 8.54
C THR A 13 12.91 -3.62 9.10
N GLY A 14 12.98 -2.44 9.74
CA GLY A 14 11.78 -1.80 10.31
C GLY A 14 10.76 -1.29 9.27
N TYR A 15 11.18 -1.05 8.01
CA TYR A 15 10.28 -0.58 6.95
C TYR A 15 9.62 -1.74 6.20
N ARG A 16 10.04 -2.98 6.43
CA ARG A 16 9.52 -4.14 5.71
C ARG A 16 8.03 -4.37 5.99
N SER A 17 7.60 -4.21 7.24
CA SER A 17 6.18 -4.31 7.61
C SER A 17 5.33 -3.21 6.96
N ILE A 18 5.87 -2.00 6.88
CA ILE A 18 5.21 -0.88 6.17
C ILE A 18 5.09 -1.20 4.68
N PHE A 19 6.16 -1.69 4.05
CA PHE A 19 6.14 -2.11 2.65
C PHE A 19 5.10 -3.20 2.40
N ASP A 20 5.09 -4.26 3.23
CA ASP A 20 4.13 -5.35 3.13
C ASP A 20 2.68 -4.82 3.22
N SER A 21 2.43 -3.87 4.13
CA SER A 21 1.10 -3.29 4.37
C SER A 21 0.66 -2.36 3.24
N VAL A 22 1.54 -1.49 2.73
CA VAL A 22 1.25 -0.59 1.59
C VAL A 22 0.99 -1.41 0.32
N PHE A 23 1.75 -2.50 0.12
CA PHE A 23 1.50 -3.41 -0.99
C PHE A 23 0.14 -4.09 -0.87
N ALA A 24 -0.20 -4.63 0.31
CA ALA A 24 -1.50 -5.24 0.55
C ALA A 24 -2.67 -4.26 0.32
N LEU A 25 -2.54 -3.01 0.82
CA LEU A 25 -3.51 -1.94 0.57
C LEU A 25 -3.65 -1.62 -0.91
N THR A 26 -2.53 -1.56 -1.64
CA THR A 26 -2.54 -1.34 -3.10
C THR A 26 -3.30 -2.46 -3.80
N CYS A 27 -3.01 -3.72 -3.48
CA CYS A 27 -3.74 -4.86 -4.03
C CYS A 27 -5.23 -4.82 -3.70
N TRP A 28 -5.58 -4.43 -2.47
CA TRP A 28 -6.97 -4.27 -2.04
C TRP A 28 -7.72 -3.23 -2.86
N LEU A 29 -7.17 -2.03 -3.03
CA LEU A 29 -7.81 -0.95 -3.79
C LEU A 29 -7.93 -1.27 -5.29
N LEU A 30 -6.95 -1.99 -5.84
CA LEU A 30 -7.04 -2.50 -7.22
C LEU A 30 -8.18 -3.52 -7.37
N TRP A 31 -8.34 -4.40 -6.38
CA TRP A 31 -9.44 -5.37 -6.36
C TRP A 31 -10.80 -4.68 -6.22
N GLU A 32 -10.91 -3.69 -5.33
CA GLU A 32 -12.11 -2.88 -5.16
C GLU A 32 -12.50 -2.17 -6.46
N GLU A 33 -11.55 -1.51 -7.12
CA GLU A 33 -11.80 -0.81 -8.38
C GLU A 33 -12.22 -1.78 -9.49
N ARG A 34 -11.63 -2.97 -9.57
CA ARG A 34 -12.07 -4.02 -10.51
C ARG A 34 -13.52 -4.42 -10.24
N ASN A 35 -13.91 -4.59 -8.97
CA ASN A 35 -15.28 -4.93 -8.61
C ASN A 35 -16.26 -3.81 -8.93
N ALA A 36 -15.91 -2.55 -8.64
CA ALA A 36 -16.73 -1.40 -8.98
C ALA A 36 -16.99 -1.31 -10.50
N ARG A 37 -15.98 -1.61 -11.33
CA ARG A 37 -16.15 -1.65 -12.79
C ARG A 37 -17.10 -2.75 -13.25
N VAL A 38 -16.97 -3.95 -12.67
CA VAL A 38 -17.75 -5.12 -13.09
C VAL A 38 -19.20 -5.03 -12.59
N PHE A 39 -19.38 -4.75 -11.31
CA PHE A 39 -20.67 -4.85 -10.64
C PHE A 39 -21.46 -3.53 -10.59
N GLU A 40 -20.76 -2.39 -10.56
CA GLU A 40 -21.40 -1.07 -10.39
C GLU A 40 -21.29 -0.17 -11.64
N GLN A 41 -20.57 -0.62 -12.68
CA GLN A 41 -20.27 0.19 -13.87
C GLN A 41 -19.64 1.56 -13.52
N LYS A 42 -18.87 1.61 -12.43
CA LYS A 42 -18.10 2.79 -12.01
C LYS A 42 -16.66 2.63 -12.48
N PHE A 43 -16.12 3.68 -13.10
CA PHE A 43 -14.79 3.67 -13.69
C PHE A 43 -14.02 4.90 -13.23
N ARG A 44 -12.93 4.69 -12.49
CA ARG A 44 -11.94 5.74 -12.22
C ARG A 44 -10.91 5.77 -13.35
N SER A 45 -10.37 6.94 -13.66
CA SER A 45 -9.15 7.02 -14.47
C SER A 45 -7.97 6.39 -13.73
N ILE A 46 -6.90 6.05 -14.45
CA ILE A 46 -5.69 5.50 -13.82
C ILE A 46 -5.10 6.51 -12.84
N GLU A 47 -5.11 7.79 -13.21
CA GLU A 47 -4.61 8.90 -12.40
C GLU A 47 -5.43 9.03 -11.10
N GLN A 48 -6.76 8.95 -11.19
CA GLN A 48 -7.65 8.97 -10.03
C GLN A 48 -7.40 7.77 -9.11
N LEU A 49 -7.19 6.58 -9.67
CA LEU A 49 -6.91 5.38 -8.87
C LEU A 49 -5.57 5.49 -8.15
N VAL A 50 -4.52 5.95 -8.83
CA VAL A 50 -3.19 6.18 -8.24
C VAL A 50 -3.27 7.24 -7.14
N GLN A 51 -4.03 8.31 -7.36
CA GLN A 51 -4.23 9.36 -6.38
C GLN A 51 -4.96 8.82 -5.13
N ASN A 52 -6.03 8.03 -5.32
CA ASN A 52 -6.76 7.38 -4.23
C ASN A 52 -5.86 6.46 -3.40
N ILE A 53 -5.00 5.66 -4.05
CA ILE A 53 -4.03 4.81 -3.33
C ILE A 53 -3.07 5.64 -2.47
N LYS A 54 -2.56 6.77 -2.99
CA LYS A 54 -1.68 7.67 -2.23
C LYS A 54 -2.40 8.29 -1.04
N GLU A 55 -3.63 8.72 -1.22
CA GLU A 55 -4.46 9.30 -0.15
C GLU A 55 -4.71 8.30 0.96
N GLU A 56 -5.10 7.07 0.64
CA GLU A 56 -5.29 5.99 1.62
C GLU A 56 -4.00 5.67 2.40
N VAL A 57 -2.85 5.65 1.72
CA VAL A 57 -1.55 5.49 2.39
C VAL A 57 -1.29 6.62 3.39
N ILE A 58 -1.63 7.87 3.04
CA ILE A 58 -1.49 9.02 3.94
C ILE A 58 -2.45 8.92 5.12
N VAL A 59 -3.69 8.49 4.90
CA VAL A 59 -4.69 8.25 5.95
C VAL A 59 -4.17 7.20 6.94
N TRP A 60 -3.70 6.05 6.44
CA TRP A 60 -3.17 4.97 7.28
C TRP A 60 -1.94 5.39 8.08
N LYS A 61 -1.05 6.18 7.45
CA LYS A 61 0.09 6.79 8.14
C LYS A 61 -0.38 7.70 9.29
N THR A 62 -1.36 8.56 9.01
CA THR A 62 -1.87 9.55 9.97
C THR A 62 -2.64 8.88 11.11
N ALA A 63 -3.30 7.76 10.83
CA ALA A 63 -3.97 6.91 11.81
C ALA A 63 -2.99 6.05 12.64
N GLY A 64 -1.68 6.11 12.38
CA GLY A 64 -0.67 5.35 13.11
C GLY A 64 -0.58 3.87 12.76
N VAL A 65 -1.22 3.43 11.67
CA VAL A 65 -1.13 2.04 11.18
C VAL A 65 0.30 1.72 10.73
N PHE A 66 0.96 2.70 10.10
CA PHE A 66 2.37 2.60 9.76
C PHE A 66 3.21 3.18 10.92
N THR A 67 3.72 2.30 11.78
CA THR A 67 4.68 2.69 12.81
C THR A 67 5.97 3.17 12.17
N THR A 68 6.42 4.38 12.48
CA THR A 68 7.73 4.87 12.07
C THR A 68 8.81 3.90 12.55
N CYS A 69 9.80 3.63 11.71
CA CYS A 69 11.02 3.00 12.19
C CYS A 69 11.66 3.93 13.21
N ASN A 70 11.50 3.64 14.49
CA ASN A 70 12.53 4.01 15.43
C ASN A 70 13.77 3.26 14.97
N SER A 71 14.72 3.96 14.35
CA SER A 71 16.10 3.56 14.50
C SER A 71 16.33 3.54 16.00
N GLU A 72 16.32 2.35 16.61
CA GLU A 72 16.95 2.13 17.89
C GLU A 72 18.38 2.64 17.75
N ILE A 73 18.58 3.89 18.15
CA ILE A 73 19.87 4.39 18.55
C ILE A 73 20.03 3.83 19.97
N THR A 74 20.61 2.65 20.04
CA THR A 74 21.35 2.14 21.20
C THR A 74 22.49 1.29 20.68
#